data_AF-A0AAU3QAC2-F1
#
_entry.id   AF-A0AAU3QAC2-F1
#
_cell.length_a   1.000
_cell.length_b   1.000
_cell.length_c   1.000
_cell.angle_alpha   90.00
_cell.angle_beta   90.00
_cell.angle_gamma   90.00
#
_symmetry.space_group_name_H-M   'P 1'
#
loop_
_entity.id
_entity.type
_entity.pdbx_description
1 polymer ?
#
loop_
_entity_poly.entity_id
_entity_poly.type
_entity_poly.pdbx_seq_one_letter_code
_entity_poly.pdbx_strand_id
1 'polypeptide(L)' 'MISAEGSSDDPRPAQRRARDIARAARIFGDVLPETTSDERDPQSGGDSSSDDWFRSQVPPHHG' A
#
# COMPACT_ATOMS: atom_id res chain seq x y z
N MET A 1 -13.52 -19.06 -38.17
CA MET A 1 -13.75 -19.29 -36.73
C MET A 1 -12.41 -19.04 -36.04
N ILE A 2 -12.14 -17.80 -35.63
CA ILE A 2 -10.88 -17.41 -34.97
C ILE A 2 -11.13 -17.36 -33.46
N SER A 3 -10.78 -18.42 -32.75
CA SER A 3 -10.80 -18.43 -31.29
C SER A 3 -9.59 -17.64 -30.80
N ALA A 4 -9.84 -16.48 -30.20
CA ALA A 4 -8.81 -15.72 -29.50
C ALA A 4 -8.38 -16.52 -28.26
N GLU A 5 -7.25 -17.19 -28.36
CA GLU A 5 -6.48 -17.68 -27.22
C GLU A 5 -6.08 -16.49 -26.34
N GLY A 6 -6.71 -16.39 -25.16
CA GLY A 6 -6.25 -15.47 -24.12
C GLY A 6 -4.83 -15.85 -23.73
N SER A 7 -3.87 -15.00 -24.10
CA SER A 7 -2.44 -15.16 -23.84
C SER A 7 -2.16 -15.66 -22.42
N SER A 8 -1.45 -16.78 -22.33
CA SER A 8 -1.07 -17.50 -21.11
C SER A 8 -0.04 -16.79 -20.22
N ASP A 9 0.18 -15.48 -20.43
CA ASP A 9 1.27 -14.71 -19.83
C ASP A 9 0.84 -13.87 -18.62
N ASP A 10 -0.47 -13.74 -18.36
CA ASP A 10 -0.94 -12.94 -17.22
C ASP A 10 -0.99 -13.80 -15.94
N PRO A 11 -0.15 -13.53 -14.92
CA PRO A 11 -0.09 -14.35 -13.71
C PRO A 11 -1.44 -14.36 -13.00
N ARG A 12 -1.84 -15.50 -12.44
CA ARG A 12 -3.10 -15.59 -11.69
C ARG A 12 -3.08 -14.58 -10.52
N PRO A 13 -4.24 -14.05 -10.08
CA PRO A 13 -4.31 -13.04 -9.02
C PRO A 13 -3.51 -13.39 -7.76
N ALA A 14 -3.50 -14.67 -7.34
CA ALA A 14 -2.73 -15.13 -6.19
C ALA A 14 -1.21 -14.98 -6.38
N GLN A 15 -0.69 -15.23 -7.58
CA GLN A 15 0.74 -15.10 -7.88
C GLN A 15 1.19 -13.64 -7.90
N ARG A 16 0.33 -12.73 -8.40
CA ARG A 16 0.57 -11.28 -8.29
C ARG A 16 0.65 -10.84 -6.83
N ARG A 17 -0.33 -11.24 -6.01
CA ARG A 17 -0.37 -10.92 -4.58
C ARG A 17 0.86 -11.43 -3.84
N ALA A 18 1.27 -12.67 -4.08
CA ALA A 18 2.47 -13.24 -3.48
C ALA A 18 3.73 -12.44 -3.87
N ARG A 19 3.86 -12.05 -5.14
CA ARG A 19 4.98 -11.22 -5.61
C ARG A 19 4.99 -9.83 -4.95
N ASP A 20 3.83 -9.21 -4.80
CA ASP A 20 3.72 -7.89 -4.19
C ASP A 20 4.05 -7.94 -2.69
N ILE A 21 3.60 -8.96 -1.98
CA ILE A 21 3.98 -9.21 -0.58
C ILE A 21 5.49 -9.40 -0.46
N ALA A 22 6.11 -10.22 -1.31
CA ALA A 22 7.55 -10.43 -1.30
C ALA A 22 8.34 -9.14 -1.60
N ARG A 23 7.84 -8.29 -2.51
CA ARG A 23 8.45 -7.00 -2.81
C ARG A 23 8.35 -6.05 -1.61
N ALA A 24 7.20 -5.99 -0.95
CA ALA A 24 7.00 -5.17 0.24
C ALA A 24 7.89 -5.64 1.39
N ALA A 25 7.94 -6.95 1.66
CA ALA A 25 8.78 -7.52 2.72
C ALA A 25 10.28 -7.24 2.50
N ARG A 26 10.74 -7.16 1.25
CA ARG A 26 12.13 -6.77 0.95
C ARG A 26 12.46 -5.33 1.34
N ILE A 27 11.47 -4.45 1.37
CA ILE A 27 11.64 -3.03 1.70
C ILE A 27 11.36 -2.78 3.18
N PHE A 28 10.30 -3.39 3.70
CA PHE A 28 9.76 -3.09 5.04
C PHE A 28 10.07 -4.15 6.09
N GLY A 29 10.58 -5.32 5.69
CA GLY A 29 10.74 -6.48 6.55
C GLY A 29 9.48 -7.36 6.59
N ASP A 30 9.63 -8.53 7.18
CA ASP A 30 8.60 -9.54 7.39
C ASP A 30 8.18 -9.69 8.87
N VAL A 31 8.99 -9.14 9.80
CA VAL A 31 8.70 -9.10 11.24
C VAL A 31 7.73 -7.97 11.53
N LEU A 32 6.60 -8.30 12.16
CA LEU A 32 5.65 -7.33 12.68
C LEU A 32 6.07 -6.84 14.07
N PRO A 33 5.73 -5.59 14.45
CA PRO A 33 5.91 -5.12 15.82
C PRO A 33 5.16 -5.97 16.83
N GLU A 34 5.70 -6.11 18.04
CA GLU A 34 5.09 -6.85 19.15
C GLU A 34 3.82 -6.16 19.67
N THR A 35 3.74 -4.84 19.51
CA THR A 35 2.61 -4.00 19.95
C THR A 35 1.69 -3.67 18.78
N THR A 36 0.39 -3.67 19.02
CA THR A 36 -0.60 -3.22 18.02
C THR A 36 -0.60 -1.69 17.88
N SER A 37 -1.33 -1.18 16.89
CA SER A 37 -1.36 0.27 16.66
C SER A 37 -2.06 1.05 17.78
N ASP A 38 -3.04 0.44 18.44
CA ASP A 38 -3.80 1.03 19.55
C ASP A 38 -3.02 1.07 20.87
N GLU A 39 -2.02 0.20 21.04
CA GLU A 39 -1.13 0.18 22.21
C GLU A 39 0.04 1.17 22.10
N ARG A 40 0.33 1.66 20.89
CA ARG A 40 1.43 2.62 20.65
C ARG A 40 0.98 4.05 20.95
N ASP A 41 1.89 4.83 21.52
CA ASP A 41 1.67 6.25 21.76
C ASP A 41 1.46 7.02 20.43
N PRO A 42 0.28 7.65 20.20
CA PRO A 42 -0.02 8.38 18.97
C PRO A 42 0.92 9.59 18.77
N GLN A 43 1.51 10.14 19.83
CA GLN A 43 2.46 11.26 19.72
C GLN A 43 3.76 10.87 19.01
N SER A 44 4.15 9.58 19.05
CA SER A 44 5.38 9.10 18.42
C SER A 44 5.25 8.90 16.90
N GLY A 45 4.03 9.04 16.34
CA GLY A 45 3.66 8.56 15.01
C GLY A 45 2.99 9.57 14.08
N GLY A 46 3.20 10.88 14.24
CA GLY A 46 2.96 11.84 13.15
C GLY A 46 1.50 12.09 12.74
N ASP A 47 0.50 11.83 13.60
CA ASP A 47 -0.91 12.15 13.31
C ASP A 47 -1.14 13.63 12.94
N SER A 48 -0.35 14.55 13.51
CA SER A 48 -0.37 15.98 13.13
C SER A 48 -0.01 16.21 11.66
N SER A 49 0.83 15.35 11.07
CA SER A 49 1.30 15.46 9.69
C SER A 49 0.24 15.05 8.66
N SER A 50 -0.77 14.27 9.03
CA SER A 50 -1.74 13.73 8.07
C SER A 50 -2.71 14.81 7.60
N ASP A 51 -3.24 15.62 8.53
CA ASP A 51 -4.19 16.69 8.21
C ASP A 51 -3.53 17.85 7.45
N ASP A 52 -2.29 18.19 7.81
CA ASP A 52 -1.47 19.17 7.09
C ASP A 52 -1.12 18.69 5.67
N TRP A 53 -0.78 17.40 5.52
CA TRP A 53 -0.59 16.81 4.20
C TRP A 53 -1.87 16.89 3.36
N PHE A 54 -3.03 16.51 3.91
CA PHE A 54 -4.31 16.61 3.21
C PHE A 54 -4.63 18.05 2.76
N ARG A 55 -4.40 19.06 3.62
CA ARG A 55 -4.58 20.46 3.25
C ARG A 55 -3.62 20.93 2.17
N SER A 56 -2.38 20.42 2.16
CA SER A 56 -1.39 20.72 1.10
C SER A 56 -1.75 20.12 -0.26
N GLN A 57 -2.63 19.10 -0.30
CA GLN A 57 -3.08 18.48 -1.55
C GLN A 57 -4.26 19.22 -2.20
N VAL A 58 -4.74 20.33 -1.61
CA VAL A 58 -5.84 21.10 -2.20
C VAL A 58 -5.35 21.83 -3.46
N PRO A 59 -5.94 21.58 -4.64
CA PRO A 59 -5.58 22.27 -5.86
C PRO A 59 -5.81 23.79 -5.77
N PRO A 60 -4.98 24.62 -6.42
CA PRO A 60 -4.99 26.09 -6.26
C PRO A 60 -6.24 26.78 -6.80
N HIS A 61 -7.12 26.07 -7.51
CA HIS A 61 -8.37 26.60 -8.07
C HIS A 61 -9.61 26.19 -7.26
N HIS A 62 -9.43 25.60 -6.07
CA HIS A 62 -10.55 25.37 -5.16
C HIS A 62 -10.88 26.66 -4.40
N GLY A 63 -11.64 27.54 -5.08
CA GLY A 63 -12.28 28.73 -4.54
C GLY A 63 -13.62 28.94 -5.21
#